data_AF-A0A9W4MN98-F1
#
_entry.id   AF-A0A9W4MN98-F1
#
_cell.length_a   1.000
_cell.length_b   1.000
_cell.length_c   1.000
_cell.angle_alpha   90.00
_cell.angle_beta   90.00
_cell.angle_gamma   90.00
#
_symmetry.space_group_name_H-M   'P 1'
#
loop_
_entity.id
_entity.type
_entity.pdbx_description
1 polymer ?
#
loop_
_entity_poly.entity_id
_entity_poly.type
_entity_poly.pdbx_seq_one_letter_code
_entity_poly.pdbx_strand_id
1 'polypeptide(L)'
;MSVVVEEITLPDATIESLYSIFQQCDDRPTKRRKTTKRGARSLTQENGVSTAGVPLSYIPLARLTMRIKPSNTNTNKCQRPYDPDLSTSRVPILIDVRNVHFLDEDLDNAPQPDPADDGPGRMELELSSLDERELLIYPCEDLQLFDLLGQLQAASKLAHVDKFSKKVPTACYQAHLCALPDGAGFSLETVVLWKDSIEVPDSNRLGVADLEAFTKYVRQEKCVRPSADPREYRESMLGTPKEWSPRDFYKNVHVPEVKDSSNIKCPDLKCKLFPFQQRAVHWLLQREGREVGPNGSIMRMGELPKIIFSWF
;
A
#
# COMPACT_ATOMS: atom_id res chain seq x y z
N MET A 1 4.17 7.24 4.19
CA MET A 1 3.24 6.13 3.90
C MET A 1 1.90 6.51 4.49
N SER A 2 0.86 6.63 3.67
CA SER A 2 -0.50 6.89 4.17
C SER A 2 -1.10 5.59 4.71
N VAL A 3 -1.73 5.64 5.88
CA VAL A 3 -2.45 4.52 6.49
C VAL A 3 -3.85 4.99 6.78
N VAL A 4 -4.84 4.32 6.19
CA VAL A 4 -6.27 4.60 6.39
C VAL A 4 -6.92 3.35 6.96
N VAL A 5 -7.64 3.49 8.07
CA VAL A 5 -8.33 2.39 8.73
C VAL A 5 -9.76 2.83 9.00
N GLU A 6 -10.73 2.15 8.38
CA GLU A 6 -12.15 2.36 8.65
C GLU A 6 -12.85 1.06 9.00
N GLU A 7 -14.07 1.17 9.51
CA GLU A 7 -14.89 0.05 9.91
C GLU A 7 -16.27 0.11 9.23
N ILE A 8 -16.77 -1.04 8.79
CA ILE A 8 -18.08 -1.21 8.18
C ILE A 8 -18.81 -2.37 8.86
N THR A 9 -20.10 -2.16 9.12
CA THR A 9 -21.01 -3.22 9.54
C THR A 9 -21.79 -3.74 8.34
N LEU A 10 -21.73 -5.04 8.09
CA LEU A 10 -22.45 -5.73 7.03
C LEU A 10 -23.57 -6.61 7.61
N PRO A 11 -24.70 -6.78 6.89
CA PRO A 11 -25.69 -7.79 7.23
C PRO A 11 -25.08 -9.19 7.25
N ASP A 12 -25.53 -10.05 8.18
CA ASP A 12 -25.00 -11.41 8.36
C ASP A 12 -25.02 -12.23 7.05
N ALA A 13 -26.08 -12.09 6.24
CA ALA A 13 -26.21 -12.78 4.94
C ALA A 13 -25.10 -12.39 3.95
N THR A 14 -24.61 -11.15 4.02
CA THR A 14 -23.52 -10.65 3.16
C THR A 14 -22.16 -11.17 3.64
N ILE A 15 -22.03 -11.43 4.94
CA ILE A 15 -20.80 -11.99 5.54
C ILE A 15 -20.63 -13.47 5.16
N GLU A 16 -21.72 -14.23 5.01
CA GLU A 16 -21.67 -15.61 4.51
C GLU A 16 -21.04 -15.72 3.10
N SER A 17 -21.26 -14.72 2.24
CA SER A 17 -20.59 -14.65 0.94
C SER A 17 -19.07 -14.47 1.07
N LEU A 18 -18.59 -13.76 2.10
CA LEU A 18 -17.15 -13.64 2.40
C LEU A 18 -16.55 -14.97 2.88
N TYR A 19 -17.31 -15.74 3.67
CA TYR A 19 -16.87 -17.07 4.10
C TYR A 19 -16.65 -18.02 2.94
N SER A 20 -17.51 -17.96 1.91
CA SER A 20 -17.32 -18.74 0.68
C SER A 20 -15.98 -18.41 0.03
N ILE A 21 -15.69 -17.11 -0.17
CA ILE A 21 -14.46 -16.63 -0.83
C ILE A 21 -13.23 -17.11 -0.05
N PHE A 22 -13.35 -17.10 1.27
CA PHE A 22 -12.29 -17.52 2.17
C PHE A 22 -12.04 -19.04 2.11
N GLN A 23 -13.10 -19.85 2.14
CA GLN A 23 -13.03 -21.31 2.22
C GLN A 23 -12.48 -21.94 0.93
N GLN A 24 -12.82 -21.39 -0.24
CA GLN A 24 -12.34 -21.90 -1.52
C GLN A 24 -10.81 -21.79 -1.69
N CYS A 25 -10.16 -20.86 -0.97
CA CYS A 25 -8.72 -20.68 -1.04
C CYS A 25 -7.97 -21.73 -0.19
N ASP A 26 -8.54 -22.12 0.96
CA ASP A 26 -7.98 -23.16 1.83
C ASP A 26 -7.93 -24.54 1.11
N ASP A 27 -8.87 -24.81 0.19
CA ASP A 27 -8.97 -26.07 -0.57
C ASP A 27 -8.00 -26.20 -1.77
N ARG A 28 -7.17 -25.19 -2.06
CA ARG A 28 -6.29 -25.23 -3.24
C ARG A 28 -5.15 -26.25 -3.06
N PRO A 29 -5.07 -27.30 -3.91
CA PRO A 29 -3.97 -28.26 -3.81
C PRO A 29 -2.65 -27.59 -4.22
N THR A 30 -1.65 -27.67 -3.35
CA THR A 30 -0.25 -27.16 -3.46
C THR A 30 0.56 -27.75 -4.61
N LYS A 31 -0.05 -28.52 -5.52
CA LYS A 31 0.64 -29.13 -6.66
C LYS A 31 0.88 -28.11 -7.76
N ARG A 32 2.14 -27.66 -7.84
CA ARG A 32 2.76 -26.90 -8.93
C ARG A 32 2.31 -27.42 -10.31
N ARG A 33 1.27 -26.80 -10.90
CA ARG A 33 0.90 -27.02 -12.31
C ARG A 33 1.81 -26.17 -13.18
N LYS A 34 2.46 -26.80 -14.17
CA LYS A 34 3.16 -26.09 -15.24
C LYS A 34 2.12 -25.28 -16.04
N THR A 35 2.07 -23.97 -15.86
CA THR A 35 1.23 -23.09 -16.66
C THR A 35 1.92 -22.81 -17.99
N THR A 36 1.22 -23.09 -19.09
CA THR A 36 1.59 -22.69 -20.45
C THR A 36 1.69 -21.16 -20.53
N LYS A 37 2.66 -20.66 -21.32
CA LYS A 37 3.16 -19.26 -21.50
C LYS A 37 2.15 -18.10 -21.74
N ARG A 38 0.85 -18.28 -21.46
CA ARG A 38 -0.22 -17.29 -21.73
C ARG A 38 -1.17 -17.06 -20.53
N GLY A 39 -0.78 -17.48 -19.32
CA GLY A 39 -1.57 -17.30 -18.08
C GLY A 39 -1.26 -15.98 -17.37
N ALA A 40 -2.17 -15.58 -16.47
CA ALA A 40 -1.94 -14.47 -15.53
C ALA A 40 -0.67 -14.74 -14.71
N ARG A 41 0.13 -13.70 -14.50
CA ARG A 41 1.39 -13.72 -13.75
C ARG A 41 1.17 -13.18 -12.34
N SER A 42 2.04 -13.59 -11.41
CA SER A 42 2.02 -13.16 -10.01
C SER A 42 3.40 -12.71 -9.55
N LEU A 43 3.49 -11.48 -9.02
CA LEU A 43 4.74 -10.91 -8.52
C LEU A 43 5.16 -11.57 -7.21
N THR A 44 4.21 -12.00 -6.37
CA THR A 44 4.54 -12.72 -5.13
C THR A 44 5.21 -14.05 -5.42
N GLN A 45 4.81 -14.73 -6.50
CA GLN A 45 5.43 -15.98 -6.97
C GLN A 45 6.75 -15.74 -7.70
N GLU A 46 6.85 -14.69 -8.52
CA GLU A 46 8.03 -14.44 -9.35
C GLU A 46 9.19 -13.81 -8.56
N ASN A 47 8.91 -12.84 -7.68
CA ASN A 47 9.92 -12.09 -6.94
C ASN A 47 10.08 -12.58 -5.49
N GLY A 48 9.15 -13.39 -4.97
CA GLY A 48 9.05 -13.66 -3.54
C GLY A 48 8.47 -12.47 -2.77
N VAL A 49 8.30 -12.64 -1.47
CA VAL A 49 7.70 -11.65 -0.57
C VAL A 49 8.61 -11.32 0.62
N SER A 50 8.55 -10.08 1.08
CA SER A 50 9.14 -9.63 2.33
C SER A 50 8.39 -10.19 3.55
N THR A 51 8.95 -10.00 4.74
CA THR A 51 8.28 -10.34 6.01
C THR A 51 6.92 -9.66 6.20
N ALA A 52 6.71 -8.51 5.55
CA ALA A 52 5.45 -7.78 5.57
C ALA A 52 4.45 -8.24 4.48
N GLY A 53 4.76 -9.30 3.71
CA GLY A 53 3.92 -9.82 2.64
C GLY A 53 3.95 -9.01 1.33
N VAL A 54 4.78 -7.98 1.25
CA VAL A 54 4.96 -7.14 0.04
C VAL A 54 5.96 -7.82 -0.91
N PRO A 55 5.69 -7.90 -2.23
CA PRO A 55 6.64 -8.45 -3.20
C PRO A 55 8.01 -7.77 -3.14
N LEU A 56 9.08 -8.55 -3.31
CA LEU A 56 10.41 -7.97 -3.43
C LEU A 56 10.49 -7.08 -4.69
N SER A 57 11.26 -5.99 -4.59
CA SER A 57 11.38 -4.93 -5.61
C SER A 57 10.18 -3.98 -5.73
N TYR A 58 9.31 -3.95 -4.73
CA TYR A 58 8.22 -2.97 -4.63
C TYR A 58 8.20 -2.30 -3.26
N ILE A 59 7.85 -1.02 -3.25
CA ILE A 59 7.63 -0.22 -2.03
C ILE A 59 6.14 0.10 -1.86
N PRO A 60 5.61 0.07 -0.61
CA PRO A 60 4.25 0.47 -0.33
C PRO A 60 4.10 1.99 -0.32
N LEU A 61 3.18 2.50 -1.14
CA LEU A 61 2.79 3.91 -1.16
C LEU A 61 1.70 4.22 -0.12
N ALA A 62 0.68 3.35 -0.05
CA ALA A 62 -0.45 3.48 0.86
C ALA A 62 -0.94 2.11 1.35
N ARG A 63 -1.49 2.08 2.57
CA ARG A 63 -2.17 0.93 3.16
C ARG A 63 -3.58 1.34 3.56
N LEU A 64 -4.56 0.63 3.03
CA LEU A 64 -5.99 0.84 3.23
C LEU A 64 -6.52 -0.39 3.95
N THR A 65 -7.13 -0.21 5.11
CA THR A 65 -7.69 -1.31 5.89
C THR A 65 -9.17 -1.03 6.14
N MET A 66 -10.03 -1.94 5.75
CA MET A 66 -11.46 -1.90 6.08
C MET A 66 -11.77 -3.07 6.99
N ARG A 67 -12.26 -2.81 8.20
CA ARG A 67 -12.75 -3.83 9.13
C ARG A 67 -14.21 -4.10 8.84
N ILE A 68 -14.57 -5.35 8.61
CA ILE A 68 -15.90 -5.80 8.26
C ILE A 68 -16.46 -6.59 9.45
N LYS A 69 -17.51 -6.07 10.09
CA LYS A 69 -18.17 -6.70 11.23
C LYS A 69 -19.63 -7.06 10.92
N PRO A 70 -20.19 -8.10 11.56
CA PRO A 70 -21.60 -8.42 11.48
C PRO A 70 -22.44 -7.36 12.15
N SER A 71 -23.57 -7.02 11.52
CA SER A 71 -24.56 -6.10 12.06
C SER A 71 -25.23 -6.64 13.32
N ASN A 72 -25.23 -7.97 13.52
CA ASN A 72 -25.83 -8.60 14.68
C ASN A 72 -24.77 -9.37 15.48
N THR A 73 -24.50 -8.91 16.71
CA THR A 73 -23.52 -9.56 17.62
C THR A 73 -24.02 -10.87 18.22
N ASN A 74 -25.26 -11.27 17.96
CA ASN A 74 -25.90 -12.44 18.58
C ASN A 74 -25.72 -13.77 17.81
N THR A 75 -24.81 -13.82 16.84
CA THR A 75 -24.65 -14.96 15.95
C THR A 75 -23.59 -15.94 16.43
N ASN A 76 -23.97 -16.81 17.37
CA ASN A 76 -23.34 -18.12 17.57
C ASN A 76 -23.40 -19.04 16.32
N LYS A 77 -23.90 -18.54 15.18
CA LYS A 77 -24.05 -19.27 13.91
C LYS A 77 -22.89 -19.04 12.94
N CYS A 78 -22.22 -17.88 13.00
CA CYS A 78 -21.17 -17.49 12.06
C CYS A 78 -19.76 -17.65 12.63
N GLN A 79 -19.62 -18.24 13.83
CA GLN A 79 -18.31 -18.46 14.44
C GLN A 79 -17.64 -19.67 13.79
N ARG A 80 -16.53 -19.44 13.08
CA ARG A 80 -15.61 -20.53 12.75
C ARG A 80 -15.10 -21.13 14.07
N PRO A 81 -15.04 -22.47 14.22
CA PRO A 81 -14.30 -23.07 15.32
C PRO A 81 -12.88 -22.51 15.28
N TYR A 82 -12.46 -21.87 16.37
CA TYR A 82 -11.12 -21.33 16.51
C TYR A 82 -10.12 -22.49 16.37
N ASP A 83 -9.42 -22.52 15.24
CA ASP A 83 -8.33 -23.46 14.99
C ASP A 83 -7.00 -22.72 15.14
N PRO A 84 -6.27 -22.91 16.25
CA PRO A 84 -5.00 -22.24 16.48
C PRO A 84 -3.89 -22.66 15.50
N ASP A 85 -4.06 -23.76 14.74
CA ASP A 85 -3.10 -24.21 13.73
C ASP A 85 -3.30 -23.55 12.35
N LEU A 86 -4.45 -22.89 12.11
CA LEU A 86 -4.69 -22.07 10.92
C LEU A 86 -4.19 -20.64 11.15
N SER A 87 -2.88 -20.48 11.09
CA SER A 87 -2.21 -19.17 11.11
C SER A 87 -2.89 -18.19 10.16
N THR A 88 -3.54 -17.13 10.67
CA THR A 88 -3.91 -15.88 9.97
C THR A 88 -4.06 -16.05 8.45
N SER A 89 -5.00 -16.89 8.00
CA SER A 89 -5.14 -17.17 6.57
C SER A 89 -5.48 -15.85 5.85
N ARG A 90 -4.65 -15.50 4.88
CA ARG A 90 -4.79 -14.29 4.06
C ARG A 90 -5.16 -14.72 2.67
N VAL A 91 -6.39 -14.43 2.26
CA VAL A 91 -6.91 -14.84 0.97
C VAL A 91 -6.78 -13.69 -0.01
N PRO A 92 -6.01 -13.83 -1.11
CA PRO A 92 -5.90 -12.77 -2.11
C PRO A 92 -7.22 -12.62 -2.86
N ILE A 93 -7.66 -11.37 -3.04
CA ILE A 93 -8.95 -11.02 -3.65
C ILE A 93 -8.80 -9.86 -4.63
N LEU A 94 -9.75 -9.74 -5.55
CA LEU A 94 -9.91 -8.58 -6.41
C LEU A 94 -10.91 -7.62 -5.76
N ILE A 95 -10.68 -6.33 -5.96
CA ILE A 95 -11.56 -5.25 -5.50
C ILE A 95 -11.99 -4.47 -6.72
N ASP A 96 -13.27 -4.14 -6.81
CA ASP A 96 -13.80 -3.08 -7.66
C ASP A 96 -14.73 -2.17 -6.84
N VAL A 97 -14.80 -0.90 -7.20
CA VAL A 97 -15.68 0.07 -6.53
C VAL A 97 -16.34 0.93 -7.60
N ARG A 98 -17.67 0.90 -7.65
CA ARG A 98 -18.47 1.64 -8.63
C ARG A 98 -19.23 2.77 -7.98
N ASN A 99 -19.36 3.88 -8.70
CA ASN A 99 -20.27 4.96 -8.32
C ASN A 99 -21.59 4.73 -9.03
N VAL A 100 -22.65 4.49 -8.27
CA VAL A 100 -24.00 4.26 -8.79
C VAL A 100 -24.73 5.60 -8.74
N HIS A 101 -24.63 6.34 -9.85
CA HIS A 101 -25.63 7.36 -10.15
C HIS A 101 -26.83 6.63 -10.75
N PHE A 102 -27.98 6.67 -10.07
CA PHE A 102 -29.25 6.23 -10.67
C PHE A 102 -29.59 7.22 -11.80
N LEU A 103 -29.09 6.97 -13.00
CA LEU A 103 -29.77 7.44 -14.19
C LEU A 103 -30.89 6.43 -14.43
N ASP A 104 -32.14 6.84 -14.21
CA ASP A 104 -33.30 6.10 -14.70
C ASP A 104 -33.10 5.87 -16.20
N GLU A 105 -32.75 4.64 -16.57
CA GLU A 105 -32.94 4.11 -17.91
C GLU A 105 -34.44 3.91 -18.10
N ASP A 106 -35.14 4.98 -18.46
CA ASP A 106 -36.33 5.00 -19.31
C ASP A 106 -36.86 6.44 -19.30
N LEU A 107 -36.54 7.23 -20.33
CA LEU A 107 -37.41 8.24 -20.93
C LEU A 107 -36.64 8.95 -22.06
N ASP A 108 -36.78 8.40 -23.27
CA ASP A 108 -36.65 9.17 -24.49
C ASP A 108 -37.59 10.39 -24.43
N ASN A 109 -37.01 11.60 -24.43
CA ASN A 109 -37.64 12.92 -24.54
C ASN A 109 -38.35 13.50 -23.29
N ALA A 110 -37.59 14.15 -22.40
CA ALA A 110 -38.10 15.27 -21.59
C ALA A 110 -36.96 16.25 -21.19
N PRO A 111 -37.26 17.55 -20.94
CA PRO A 111 -36.24 18.58 -20.70
C PRO A 111 -35.44 18.31 -19.42
N GLN A 112 -34.14 18.61 -19.44
CA GLN A 112 -33.24 18.50 -18.28
C GLN A 112 -33.89 19.04 -17.00
N PRO A 113 -33.85 18.29 -15.89
CA PRO A 113 -34.17 18.86 -14.59
C PRO A 113 -32.99 19.70 -14.07
N ASP A 114 -33.35 20.76 -13.34
CA ASP A 114 -32.45 21.69 -12.66
C ASP A 114 -31.46 20.98 -11.71
N PRO A 115 -30.26 21.55 -11.47
CA PRO A 115 -29.14 20.88 -10.77
C PRO A 115 -29.27 20.85 -9.23
N ALA A 116 -30.47 20.69 -8.68
CA ALA A 116 -30.73 20.93 -7.25
C ALA A 116 -31.14 19.71 -6.42
N ASP A 117 -31.22 18.49 -6.97
CA ASP A 117 -31.57 17.29 -6.19
C ASP A 117 -30.63 16.12 -6.49
N ASP A 118 -29.34 16.34 -6.17
CA ASP A 118 -28.31 15.31 -6.23
C ASP A 118 -28.46 14.46 -4.95
N GLY A 119 -29.25 13.38 -5.05
CA GLY A 119 -29.38 12.40 -3.97
C GLY A 119 -27.99 11.90 -3.50
N PRO A 120 -27.85 11.42 -2.26
CA PRO A 120 -26.56 10.99 -1.74
C PRO A 120 -25.97 9.90 -2.66
N GLY A 121 -24.88 10.23 -3.37
CA GLY A 121 -24.28 9.34 -4.36
C GLY A 121 -23.94 8.00 -3.72
N ARG A 122 -24.46 6.90 -4.26
CA ARG A 122 -24.28 5.56 -3.68
C ARG A 122 -23.04 4.91 -4.28
N MET A 123 -22.18 4.31 -3.44
CA MET A 123 -21.04 3.53 -3.93
C MET A 123 -21.31 2.04 -3.76
N GLU A 124 -20.84 1.22 -4.69
CA GLU A 124 -20.91 -0.24 -4.58
C GLU A 124 -19.51 -0.83 -4.47
N LEU A 125 -19.27 -1.61 -3.41
CA LEU A 125 -18.04 -2.37 -3.20
C LEU A 125 -18.23 -3.79 -3.74
N GLU A 126 -17.35 -4.17 -4.66
CA GLU A 126 -17.31 -5.50 -5.25
C GLU A 126 -16.02 -6.22 -4.80
N LEU A 127 -16.16 -7.38 -4.17
CA LEU A 127 -15.03 -8.22 -3.75
C LEU A 127 -15.17 -9.58 -4.43
N SER A 128 -14.10 -10.07 -5.06
CA SER A 128 -14.12 -11.38 -5.71
C SER A 128 -12.84 -12.18 -5.51
N SER A 129 -12.94 -13.49 -5.67
CA SER A 129 -11.78 -14.37 -5.73
C SER A 129 -10.92 -14.03 -6.97
N LEU A 130 -9.63 -14.39 -6.97
CA LEU A 130 -8.75 -14.11 -8.13
C LEU A 130 -9.23 -14.75 -9.45
N ASP A 131 -10.01 -15.83 -9.37
CA ASP A 131 -10.64 -16.49 -10.52
C ASP A 131 -12.07 -16.01 -10.81
N GLU A 132 -12.54 -14.96 -10.13
CA GLU A 132 -13.83 -14.27 -10.33
C GLU A 132 -15.05 -15.20 -10.21
N ARG A 133 -14.92 -16.32 -9.50
CA ARG A 133 -16.01 -17.30 -9.34
C ARG A 133 -16.97 -16.92 -8.23
N GLU A 134 -16.44 -16.26 -7.21
CA GLU A 134 -17.18 -15.87 -6.03
C GLU A 134 -17.11 -14.37 -5.90
N LEU A 135 -18.28 -13.79 -5.63
CA LEU A 135 -18.52 -12.37 -5.78
C LEU A 135 -19.40 -11.89 -4.64
N LEU A 136 -18.92 -10.87 -3.95
CA LEU A 136 -19.71 -10.07 -3.04
C LEU A 136 -19.90 -8.70 -3.68
N ILE A 137 -21.14 -8.25 -3.73
CA ILE A 137 -21.50 -6.88 -4.11
C ILE A 137 -22.21 -6.29 -2.91
N TYR A 138 -21.69 -5.16 -2.41
CA TYR A 138 -22.27 -4.48 -1.27
C TYR A 138 -22.47 -2.99 -1.56
N PRO A 139 -23.72 -2.50 -1.53
CA PRO A 139 -23.98 -1.08 -1.63
C PRO A 139 -23.64 -0.38 -0.31
N CYS A 140 -22.83 0.67 -0.40
CA CYS A 140 -22.43 1.51 0.71
C CYS A 140 -23.10 2.88 0.60
N GLU A 141 -23.87 3.20 1.64
CA GLU A 141 -24.55 4.49 1.82
C GLU A 141 -23.88 5.33 2.92
N ASP A 142 -22.90 4.76 3.64
CA ASP A 142 -22.17 5.45 4.69
C ASP A 142 -21.17 6.45 4.10
N LEU A 143 -21.48 7.74 4.25
CA LEU A 143 -20.65 8.85 3.80
C LEU A 143 -19.25 8.85 4.43
N GLN A 144 -19.07 8.28 5.63
CA GLN A 144 -17.75 8.20 6.26
C GLN A 144 -16.79 7.30 5.47
N LEU A 145 -17.34 6.31 4.76
CA LEU A 145 -16.55 5.37 3.98
C LEU A 145 -16.19 5.89 2.58
N PHE A 146 -16.76 7.00 2.13
CA PHE A 146 -16.59 7.46 0.74
C PHE A 146 -15.14 7.82 0.40
N ASP A 147 -14.40 8.38 1.36
CA ASP A 147 -12.97 8.68 1.17
C ASP A 147 -12.14 7.40 1.04
N LEU A 148 -12.46 6.36 1.80
CA LEU A 148 -11.81 5.05 1.70
C LEU A 148 -12.22 4.33 0.42
N LEU A 149 -13.51 4.31 0.09
CA LEU A 149 -14.03 3.70 -1.14
C LEU A 149 -13.48 4.38 -2.38
N GLY A 150 -13.34 5.71 -2.40
CA GLY A 150 -12.66 6.44 -3.45
C GLY A 150 -11.15 6.13 -3.54
N GLN A 151 -10.51 5.73 -2.44
CA GLN A 151 -9.13 5.21 -2.45
C GLN A 151 -9.04 3.79 -2.98
N LEU A 152 -9.97 2.92 -2.58
CA LEU A 152 -10.09 1.55 -3.08
C LEU A 152 -10.40 1.54 -4.59
N GLN A 153 -11.29 2.42 -5.06
CA GLN A 153 -11.58 2.64 -6.48
C GLN A 153 -10.32 3.06 -7.26
N ALA A 154 -9.53 3.99 -6.71
CA ALA A 154 -8.29 4.39 -7.36
C ALA A 154 -7.27 3.24 -7.41
N ALA A 155 -7.23 2.40 -6.37
CA ALA A 155 -6.37 1.23 -6.31
C ALA A 155 -6.82 0.12 -7.28
N SER A 156 -8.12 -0.13 -7.43
CA SER A 156 -8.66 -1.18 -8.31
C SER A 156 -8.37 -0.95 -9.80
N LYS A 157 -8.14 0.30 -10.21
CA LYS A 157 -7.67 0.65 -11.57
C LYS A 157 -6.25 0.13 -11.88
N LEU A 158 -5.46 -0.21 -10.86
CA LEU A 158 -4.11 -0.76 -11.02
C LEU A 158 -4.16 -2.27 -11.27
N ALA A 159 -3.08 -2.84 -11.78
CA ALA A 159 -2.99 -4.30 -11.89
C ALA A 159 -2.90 -4.94 -10.49
N HIS A 160 -3.59 -6.07 -10.28
CA HIS A 160 -3.42 -6.85 -9.05
C HIS A 160 -2.06 -7.57 -9.07
N VAL A 161 -1.39 -7.61 -7.92
CA VAL A 161 -0.05 -8.21 -7.74
C VAL A 161 0.03 -9.66 -8.21
N ASP A 162 -1.05 -10.41 -8.02
CA ASP A 162 -1.16 -11.83 -8.39
C ASP A 162 -1.89 -12.09 -9.71
N LYS A 163 -2.35 -11.03 -10.39
CA LYS A 163 -3.10 -11.14 -11.64
C LYS A 163 -2.76 -9.98 -12.58
N PHE A 164 -1.69 -10.16 -13.34
CA PHE A 164 -1.34 -9.26 -14.44
C PHE A 164 -0.97 -10.03 -15.71
N SER A 165 -1.06 -9.35 -16.85
CA SER A 165 -0.88 -9.99 -18.16
C SER A 165 0.59 -10.07 -18.58
N LYS A 166 1.07 -9.10 -19.37
CA LYS A 166 2.35 -9.22 -20.11
C LYS A 166 3.50 -8.43 -19.50
N LYS A 167 3.29 -7.15 -19.17
CA LYS A 167 4.35 -6.28 -18.64
C LYS A 167 4.28 -6.26 -17.11
N VAL A 168 5.44 -6.31 -16.49
CA VAL A 168 5.57 -6.08 -15.05
C VAL A 168 5.10 -4.64 -14.77
N PRO A 169 4.07 -4.44 -13.94
CA PRO A 169 3.47 -3.13 -13.73
C PRO A 169 4.40 -2.21 -12.95
N THR A 170 4.37 -0.90 -13.25
CA THR A 170 5.10 0.10 -12.48
C THR A 170 4.39 0.37 -11.15
N ALA A 171 3.07 0.59 -11.19
CA ALA A 171 2.22 0.59 -10.01
C ALA A 171 1.25 -0.58 -10.04
N CYS A 172 1.04 -1.21 -8.88
CA CYS A 172 0.09 -2.31 -8.72
C CYS A 172 -0.58 -2.21 -7.35
N TYR A 173 -1.61 -3.01 -7.13
CA TYR A 173 -2.20 -3.16 -5.81
C TYR A 173 -2.17 -4.62 -5.37
N GLN A 174 -2.21 -4.81 -4.06
CA GLN A 174 -2.33 -6.10 -3.41
C GLN A 174 -3.50 -6.02 -2.45
N ALA A 175 -4.42 -6.97 -2.52
CA ALA A 175 -5.59 -7.01 -1.64
C ALA A 175 -5.74 -8.40 -1.03
N HIS A 176 -5.99 -8.44 0.28
CA HIS A 176 -6.31 -9.67 0.99
C HIS A 176 -7.53 -9.51 1.88
N LEU A 177 -8.30 -10.57 1.96
CA LEU A 177 -9.28 -10.78 3.00
C LEU A 177 -8.62 -11.61 4.12
N CYS A 178 -8.64 -11.11 5.34
CA CYS A 178 -8.16 -11.81 6.53
C CYS A 178 -9.34 -12.03 7.48
N ALA A 179 -9.45 -13.21 8.08
CA ALA A 179 -10.36 -13.41 9.20
C ALA A 179 -9.84 -12.66 10.44
N LEU A 180 -10.71 -11.99 11.18
CA LEU A 180 -10.35 -11.36 12.44
C LEU A 180 -10.09 -12.41 13.53
N PRO A 181 -9.20 -12.15 14.51
CA PRO A 181 -8.88 -13.11 15.56
C PRO A 181 -10.07 -13.53 16.43
N ASP A 182 -11.12 -12.71 16.48
CA ASP A 182 -12.37 -13.00 17.18
C ASP A 182 -13.27 -14.00 16.43
N GLY A 183 -12.93 -14.34 15.18
CA GLY A 183 -13.72 -15.22 14.31
C GLY A 183 -15.09 -14.64 13.94
N ALA A 184 -15.36 -13.39 14.29
CA ALA A 184 -16.66 -12.76 14.14
C ALA A 184 -16.75 -11.91 12.88
N GLY A 185 -15.62 -11.50 12.30
CA GLY A 185 -15.59 -10.67 11.10
C GLY A 185 -14.32 -10.82 10.27
N PHE A 186 -14.15 -9.89 9.34
CA PHE A 186 -13.05 -9.90 8.38
C PHE A 186 -12.33 -8.54 8.38
N SER A 187 -11.11 -8.52 7.87
CA SER A 187 -10.42 -7.30 7.48
C SER A 187 -9.98 -7.39 6.04
N LEU A 188 -10.36 -6.39 5.25
CA LEU A 188 -9.87 -6.16 3.91
C LEU A 188 -8.60 -5.29 4.00
N GLU A 189 -7.44 -5.89 3.73
CA GLU A 189 -6.16 -5.20 3.67
C GLU A 189 -5.78 -4.94 2.21
N THR A 190 -5.73 -3.68 1.80
CA THR A 190 -5.29 -3.26 0.46
C THR A 190 -4.02 -2.42 0.55
N VAL A 191 -3.04 -2.73 -0.29
CA VAL A 191 -1.76 -2.03 -0.36
C VAL A 191 -1.53 -1.55 -1.78
N VAL A 192 -1.29 -0.25 -1.94
CA VAL A 192 -0.86 0.34 -3.22
C VAL A 192 0.66 0.28 -3.27
N LEU A 193 1.20 -0.31 -4.33
CA LEU A 193 2.61 -0.64 -4.50
C LEU A 193 3.20 0.10 -5.70
N TRP A 194 4.46 0.52 -5.55
CA TRP A 194 5.25 1.10 -6.62
C TRP A 194 6.55 0.34 -6.80
N LYS A 195 6.97 0.14 -8.05
CA LYS A 195 8.22 -0.57 -8.37
C LYS A 195 9.41 0.19 -7.78
N ASP A 196 10.17 -0.48 -6.93
CA ASP A 196 11.41 0.03 -6.37
C ASP A 196 12.51 -0.04 -7.43
N SER A 197 12.87 1.12 -7.98
CA SER A 197 13.82 1.22 -9.08
C SER A 197 14.49 2.58 -9.08
N ILE A 198 15.79 2.59 -9.33
CA ILE A 198 16.57 3.81 -9.57
C ILE A 198 16.37 4.35 -11.00
N GLU A 199 15.90 3.52 -11.92
CA GLU A 199 15.57 3.93 -13.28
C GLU A 199 14.27 4.74 -13.27
N VAL A 200 14.32 5.95 -13.81
CA VAL A 200 13.14 6.79 -14.00
C VAL A 200 12.22 6.11 -15.02
N PRO A 201 10.97 5.78 -14.65
CA PRO A 201 10.03 5.20 -15.60
C PRO A 201 9.82 6.13 -16.79
N ASP A 202 9.90 5.59 -18.01
CA ASP A 202 9.55 6.33 -19.22
C ASP A 202 8.12 6.86 -19.07
N SER A 203 7.98 8.19 -19.08
CA SER A 203 6.71 8.86 -18.84
C SER A 203 5.66 8.44 -19.84
N ASN A 204 6.02 8.01 -21.06
CA ASN A 204 5.09 7.51 -22.07
C ASN A 204 4.59 6.08 -21.80
N ARG A 205 5.26 5.33 -20.92
CA ARG A 205 4.88 3.96 -20.54
C ARG A 205 3.96 3.87 -19.34
N LEU A 206 3.83 4.96 -18.58
CA LEU A 206 2.93 5.03 -17.43
C LEU A 206 1.48 5.13 -17.91
N GLY A 207 0.62 4.22 -17.45
CA GLY A 207 -0.82 4.32 -17.65
C GLY A 207 -1.41 5.49 -16.86
N VAL A 208 -2.66 5.84 -17.17
CA VAL A 208 -3.40 6.87 -16.41
C VAL A 208 -3.48 6.49 -14.93
N ALA A 209 -3.77 5.22 -14.62
CA ALA A 209 -3.83 4.73 -13.24
C ALA A 209 -2.48 4.81 -12.50
N ASP A 210 -1.35 4.56 -13.18
CA ASP A 210 -0.02 4.73 -12.59
C ASP A 210 0.21 6.20 -12.20
N LEU A 211 -0.17 7.14 -13.08
CA LEU A 211 -0.03 8.58 -12.84
C LEU A 211 -0.96 9.09 -11.74
N GLU A 212 -2.20 8.59 -11.70
CA GLU A 212 -3.15 8.88 -10.61
C GLU A 212 -2.58 8.40 -9.27
N ALA A 213 -2.06 7.17 -9.20
CA ALA A 213 -1.46 6.62 -7.99
C ALA A 213 -0.22 7.42 -7.55
N PHE A 214 0.65 7.80 -8.50
CA PHE A 214 1.83 8.62 -8.21
C PHE A 214 1.43 10.00 -7.67
N THR A 215 0.52 10.69 -8.35
CA THR A 215 0.04 12.02 -7.95
C THR A 215 -0.61 11.98 -6.57
N LYS A 216 -1.46 10.97 -6.33
CA LYS A 216 -2.21 10.84 -5.08
C LYS A 216 -1.33 10.46 -3.90
N TYR A 217 -0.44 9.47 -4.05
CA TYR A 217 0.26 8.88 -2.91
C TYR A 217 1.72 9.33 -2.76
N VAL A 218 2.38 9.73 -3.85
CA VAL A 218 3.76 10.23 -3.81
C VAL A 218 3.77 11.75 -3.70
N ARG A 219 3.03 12.45 -4.57
CA ARG A 219 2.93 13.93 -4.50
C ARG A 219 1.96 14.42 -3.43
N GLN A 220 1.05 13.55 -2.95
CA GLN A 220 0.00 13.90 -1.98
C GLN A 220 -0.92 15.03 -2.47
N GLU A 221 -1.06 15.14 -3.79
CA GLU A 221 -1.94 16.11 -4.43
C GLU A 221 -3.32 15.49 -4.65
N LYS A 222 -4.38 16.28 -4.50
CA LYS A 222 -5.73 15.82 -4.89
C LYS A 222 -5.72 15.59 -6.40
N CYS A 223 -6.19 14.42 -6.84
CA CYS A 223 -6.29 14.11 -8.26
C CYS A 223 -7.05 15.22 -8.99
N VAL A 224 -6.46 15.69 -10.09
CA VAL A 224 -7.07 16.70 -10.96
C VAL A 224 -8.35 16.11 -11.55
N ARG A 225 -9.39 16.94 -11.73
CA ARG A 225 -10.59 16.49 -12.46
C ARG A 225 -10.18 16.07 -13.86
N PRO A 226 -10.76 14.98 -14.42
CA PRO A 226 -10.48 14.59 -15.80
C PRO A 226 -10.69 15.77 -16.75
N SER A 227 -9.65 16.18 -17.49
CA SER A 227 -9.83 17.11 -18.61
C SER A 227 -10.41 16.35 -19.80
N ALA A 228 -11.18 17.03 -20.64
CA ALA A 228 -11.63 16.48 -21.91
C ALA A 228 -10.45 16.16 -22.85
N ASP A 229 -9.31 16.85 -22.69
CA ASP A 229 -8.07 16.53 -23.39
C ASP A 229 -7.19 15.58 -22.55
N PRO A 230 -6.98 14.32 -23.00
CA PRO A 230 -6.13 13.35 -22.31
C PRO A 230 -4.68 13.80 -22.14
N ARG A 231 -4.17 14.66 -23.04
CA ARG A 231 -2.80 15.15 -22.98
C ARG A 231 -2.64 16.18 -21.87
N GLU A 232 -3.52 17.16 -21.82
CA GLU A 232 -3.55 18.16 -20.75
C GLU A 232 -3.75 17.48 -19.38
N TYR A 233 -4.66 16.51 -19.32
CA TYR A 233 -4.88 15.72 -18.10
C TYR A 233 -3.60 15.02 -17.63
N ARG A 234 -2.86 14.41 -18.55
CA ARG A 234 -1.59 13.74 -18.27
C ARG A 234 -0.50 14.72 -17.80
N GLU A 235 -0.37 15.85 -18.48
CA GLU A 235 0.62 16.88 -18.15
C GLU A 235 0.33 17.47 -16.75
N SER A 236 -0.95 17.64 -16.39
CA SER A 236 -1.34 18.11 -15.04
C SER A 236 -0.88 17.17 -13.92
N MET A 237 -0.97 15.84 -14.13
CA MET A 237 -0.55 14.83 -13.14
C MET A 237 0.97 14.70 -13.01
N LEU A 238 1.70 14.85 -14.12
CA LEU A 238 3.17 14.92 -14.10
C LEU A 238 3.67 16.18 -13.40
N GLY A 239 2.83 17.22 -13.36
CA GLY A 239 3.17 18.52 -12.79
C GLY A 239 4.11 19.30 -13.68
N THR A 240 4.30 20.56 -13.32
CA THR A 240 5.34 21.38 -13.95
C THR A 240 6.71 20.92 -13.47
N PRO A 241 7.67 20.66 -14.38
CA PRO A 241 9.05 20.37 -14.00
C PRO A 241 9.56 21.52 -13.13
N LYS A 242 9.74 21.25 -11.83
CA LYS A 242 10.36 22.22 -10.95
C LYS A 242 11.86 22.12 -11.19
N GLU A 243 12.44 23.12 -11.83
CA GLU A 243 13.90 23.24 -11.89
C GLU A 243 14.43 23.40 -10.47
N TRP A 244 15.26 22.46 -10.02
CA TRP A 244 15.92 22.57 -8.72
C TRP A 244 17.15 23.43 -8.88
N SER A 245 17.26 24.51 -8.11
CA SER A 245 18.55 25.16 -7.96
C SER A 245 19.50 24.22 -7.19
N PRO A 246 20.83 24.34 -7.35
CA PRO A 246 21.78 23.61 -6.52
C PRO A 246 21.50 23.77 -5.02
N ARG A 247 21.00 24.94 -4.60
CA ARG A 247 20.61 25.21 -3.21
C ARG A 247 19.39 24.40 -2.79
N ASP A 248 18.41 24.22 -3.66
CA ASP A 248 17.24 23.39 -3.38
C ASP A 248 17.64 21.93 -3.26
N PHE A 249 18.56 21.46 -4.10
CA PHE A 249 19.12 20.11 -3.95
C PHE A 249 19.74 19.94 -2.55
N TYR A 250 20.68 20.79 -2.14
CA TYR A 250 21.35 20.67 -0.83
C TYR A 250 20.41 20.82 0.37
N LYS A 251 19.28 21.52 0.22
CA LYS A 251 18.25 21.60 1.27
C LYS A 251 17.41 20.32 1.40
N ASN A 252 17.24 19.57 0.32
CA ASN A 252 16.36 18.41 0.28
C ASN A 252 17.11 17.08 0.36
N VAL A 253 18.43 17.05 0.13
CA VAL A 253 19.23 15.87 0.50
C VAL A 253 19.40 15.80 2.01
N HIS A 254 19.26 14.58 2.54
CA HIS A 254 19.44 14.32 3.95
C HIS A 254 20.84 14.74 4.42
N VAL A 255 20.88 15.76 5.28
CA VAL A 255 22.07 16.10 6.07
C VAL A 255 21.93 15.38 7.40
N PRO A 256 22.85 14.46 7.75
CA PRO A 256 22.80 13.77 9.04
C PRO A 256 22.75 14.78 10.19
N GLU A 257 21.98 14.47 11.24
CA GLU A 257 21.93 15.29 12.44
C GLU A 257 23.33 15.52 13.01
N VAL A 258 23.58 16.75 13.43
CA VAL A 258 24.84 17.11 14.09
C VAL A 258 24.81 16.54 15.50
N LYS A 259 25.32 15.31 15.65
CA LYS A 259 25.66 14.76 16.97
C LYS A 259 27.03 15.26 17.39
N ASP A 260 27.19 15.52 18.69
CA ASP A 260 28.49 15.84 19.28
C ASP A 260 29.44 14.66 19.04
N SER A 261 30.52 14.91 18.28
CA SER A 261 31.51 13.89 17.98
C SER A 261 32.35 13.60 19.22
N SER A 262 32.32 12.36 19.69
CA SER A 262 33.28 11.87 20.69
C SER A 262 34.71 11.99 20.16
N ASN A 263 35.64 12.39 21.03
CA ASN A 263 37.01 12.69 20.63
C ASN A 263 37.74 11.37 20.27
N ILE A 264 38.04 11.19 18.98
CA ILE A 264 38.67 9.97 18.45
C ILE A 264 40.12 9.89 18.93
N LYS A 265 40.45 8.84 19.68
CA LYS A 265 41.81 8.56 20.13
C LYS A 265 42.38 7.39 19.32
N CYS A 266 43.08 7.73 18.24
CA CYS A 266 43.84 6.77 17.46
C CYS A 266 45.34 7.01 17.70
N PRO A 267 46.06 6.08 18.35
CA PRO A 267 47.47 6.27 18.68
C PRO A 267 48.38 6.43 17.45
N ASP A 268 47.97 5.89 16.30
CA ASP A 268 48.70 6.02 15.03
C ASP A 268 48.45 7.38 14.33
N LEU A 269 47.42 8.12 14.77
CA LEU A 269 47.00 9.37 14.15
C LEU A 269 47.79 10.54 14.74
N LYS A 270 48.83 10.98 14.02
CA LYS A 270 49.75 12.04 14.47
C LYS A 270 49.21 13.47 14.34
N CYS A 271 47.95 13.64 13.91
CA CYS A 271 47.34 14.94 13.66
C CYS A 271 46.13 15.18 14.56
N LYS A 272 45.80 16.45 14.83
CA LYS A 272 44.57 16.82 15.53
C LYS A 272 43.46 17.03 14.50
N LEU A 273 42.37 16.28 14.62
CA LEU A 273 41.20 16.42 13.76
C LEU A 273 40.33 17.58 14.23
N PHE A 274 39.91 18.42 13.30
CA PHE A 274 38.87 19.42 13.55
C PHE A 274 37.51 18.75 13.80
N PRO A 275 36.56 19.42 14.49
CA PRO A 275 35.25 18.83 14.81
C PRO A 275 34.51 18.25 13.60
N PHE A 276 34.57 18.92 12.43
CA PHE A 276 33.95 18.40 11.21
C PHE A 276 34.66 17.16 10.65
N GLN A 277 35.98 17.06 10.81
CA GLN A 277 36.75 15.89 10.40
C GLN A 277 36.47 14.71 11.33
N GLN A 278 36.32 14.95 12.63
CA GLN A 278 35.91 13.92 13.60
C GLN A 278 34.54 13.35 13.23
N ARG A 279 33.57 14.20 12.89
CA ARG A 279 32.25 13.78 12.38
C ARG A 279 32.37 12.95 11.10
N ALA A 280 33.18 13.38 10.14
CA ALA A 280 33.38 12.65 8.90
C ALA A 280 34.00 11.26 9.13
N VAL A 281 35.01 11.17 9.99
CA VAL A 281 35.66 9.89 10.35
C VAL A 281 34.66 8.98 11.08
N HIS A 282 33.84 9.52 11.97
CA HIS A 282 32.80 8.74 12.66
C HIS A 282 31.79 8.14 11.68
N TRP A 283 31.30 8.95 10.72
CA TRP A 283 30.38 8.49 9.69
C TRP A 283 31.01 7.39 8.82
N LEU A 284 32.28 7.54 8.44
CA LEU A 284 33.01 6.52 7.68
C LEU A 284 33.16 5.21 8.47
N LEU A 285 33.51 5.29 9.76
CA LEU A 285 33.63 4.11 10.61
C LEU A 285 32.31 3.34 10.72
N GLN A 286 31.20 4.05 10.94
CA GLN A 286 29.87 3.43 11.03
C GLN A 286 29.51 2.68 9.75
N ARG A 287 29.86 3.25 8.59
CA ARG A 287 29.63 2.62 7.28
C ARG A 287 30.43 1.33 7.11
N GLU A 288 31.60 1.25 7.73
CA GLU A 288 32.46 0.06 7.78
C GLU A 288 32.14 -0.88 8.96
N GLY A 289 31.02 -0.66 9.66
CA GLY A 289 30.59 -1.50 10.80
C GLY A 289 31.40 -1.30 12.08
N ARG A 290 32.00 -0.12 12.27
CA ARG A 290 32.82 0.25 13.44
C ARG A 290 32.27 1.50 14.12
N GLU A 291 32.53 1.66 15.41
CA GLU A 291 32.08 2.81 16.19
C GLU A 291 33.15 3.28 17.17
N VAL A 292 33.08 4.54 17.59
CA VAL A 292 34.00 5.12 18.57
C VAL A 292 33.43 4.89 19.97
N GLY A 293 34.10 4.02 20.74
CA GLY A 293 33.74 3.75 22.13
C GLY A 293 33.90 4.97 23.04
N PRO A 294 33.35 4.94 24.26
CA PRO A 294 33.36 6.06 25.20
C PRO A 294 34.76 6.53 25.62
N ASN A 295 35.78 5.69 25.45
CA ASN A 295 37.19 6.00 25.69
C ASN A 295 37.93 6.57 24.46
N GLY A 296 37.24 6.75 23.33
CA GLY A 296 37.79 7.21 22.05
C GLY A 296 38.43 6.09 21.19
N SER A 297 38.35 4.83 21.61
CA SER A 297 38.87 3.69 20.84
C SER A 297 37.88 3.20 19.78
N ILE A 298 38.38 2.62 18.69
CA ILE A 298 37.55 2.11 17.58
C ILE A 298 37.17 0.65 17.89
N MET A 299 35.86 0.39 18.03
CA MET A 299 35.29 -0.93 18.33
C MET A 299 34.45 -1.43 17.16
N ARG A 300 34.17 -2.74 17.07
CA ARG A 300 33.16 -3.25 16.12
C ARG A 300 31.76 -2.94 16.65
N MET A 301 30.84 -2.58 15.75
CA MET A 301 29.43 -2.44 16.13
C MET A 301 28.91 -3.79 16.66
N GLY A 302 28.54 -3.83 17.94
CA GLY A 302 28.17 -5.04 18.69
C GLY A 302 29.03 -5.32 19.93
N GLU A 303 30.19 -4.68 20.07
CA GLU A 303 31.09 -4.79 21.24
C GLU A 303 30.90 -3.64 22.25
N LEU A 304 29.97 -2.72 21.98
CA LEU A 304 29.66 -1.64 22.91
C LEU A 304 29.06 -2.22 24.20
N PRO A 305 29.52 -1.78 25.39
CA PRO A 305 28.84 -2.11 26.63
C PRO A 305 27.40 -1.63 26.52
N LYS A 306 26.42 -2.51 26.78
CA LYS A 306 25.02 -2.12 26.96
C LYS A 306 24.99 -1.09 28.08
N ILE A 307 24.87 0.20 27.72
CA ILE A 307 24.58 1.24 28.70
C ILE A 307 23.15 0.97 29.14
N ILE A 308 23.01 0.36 30.31
CA ILE A 308 21.75 0.28 31.02
C ILE A 308 21.41 1.72 31.40
N PHE A 309 20.51 2.35 30.63
CA PHE A 309 19.84 3.55 31.09
C PHE A 309 18.90 3.15 32.23
N SER A 310 19.38 3.26 33.47
CA SER A 310 18.49 3.33 34.63
C SER A 310 17.86 4.72 34.63
N TRP A 311 16.59 4.80 34.23
CA TRP A 311 15.76 5.96 34.50
C TRP A 311 15.40 5.95 36.00
N PHE A 312 15.81 6.99 36.72
CA PHE A 312 15.11 7.50 37.89
C PHE A 312 14.46 8.83 37.49
#